data_AF-A0A2J8J932-F1
#
_entry.id   AF-A0A2J8J932-F1
#
_cell.length_a   1.000
_cell.length_b   1.000
_cell.length_c   1.000
_cell.angle_alpha   90.00
_cell.angle_beta   90.00
_cell.angle_gamma   90.00
#
_symmetry.space_group_name_H-M   'P 1'
#
loop_
_entity.id
_entity.type
_entity.pdbx_description
1 polymer ?
#
loop_
_entity_poly.entity_id
_entity_poly.type
_entity_poly.pdbx_seq_one_letter_code
_entity_poly.pdbx_strand_id
1 'polypeptide(L)'
;LVISGDSLEVCLKYYEHEFVELACQCPAVVCCRCSPTQKARIVTLLQQHTGRRTCAIGDGGNDVSMIQAADCGIGIEGKEGKQASLAADFSITQFRHIGRLLMVHGRNSYKRSAALGQFVMHRGLIISTMQVCHHIHHVPSVLLSAGPGREARDGDALPGAVQGPHQGKILVLQNLPHLGFNQYLPRRHPHVWGPGALRV
;
A
#
# COMPACT_ATOMS: atom_id res chain seq x y z
N LEU A 1 -11.82 -29.74 5.84
CA LEU A 1 -12.27 -29.47 7.22
C LEU A 1 -13.64 -28.79 7.19
N VAL A 2 -14.59 -29.22 8.02
CA VAL A 2 -15.87 -28.54 8.21
C VAL A 2 -16.01 -28.20 9.69
N ILE A 3 -16.34 -26.95 10.01
CA ILE A 3 -16.43 -26.48 11.40
C ILE A 3 -17.61 -25.51 11.59
N SER A 4 -18.34 -25.64 12.70
CA SER A 4 -19.42 -24.71 13.07
C SER A 4 -18.87 -23.47 13.77
N GLY A 5 -19.59 -22.35 13.75
CA GLY A 5 -19.22 -21.09 14.39
C GLY A 5 -18.91 -21.23 15.88
N ASP A 6 -19.70 -22.02 16.61
CA ASP A 6 -19.49 -22.22 18.06
C ASP A 6 -18.17 -22.98 18.33
N SER A 7 -17.91 -24.05 17.56
CA SER A 7 -16.66 -24.81 17.65
C SER A 7 -15.45 -23.99 17.20
N LEU A 8 -15.63 -23.18 16.15
CA LEU A 8 -14.63 -22.25 15.66
C LEU A 8 -14.26 -21.24 16.75
N GLU A 9 -15.21 -20.71 17.50
CA GLU A 9 -14.92 -19.77 18.60
C GLU A 9 -14.02 -20.39 19.67
N VAL A 10 -14.31 -21.63 20.06
CA VAL A 10 -13.47 -22.38 21.01
C VAL A 10 -12.07 -22.60 20.45
N CYS A 11 -11.97 -23.01 19.18
CA CYS A 11 -10.67 -23.19 18.50
C CYS A 11 -9.88 -21.87 18.44
N LEU A 12 -10.51 -20.77 18.03
CA LEU A 12 -9.85 -19.46 17.94
C LEU A 12 -9.43 -18.92 19.31
N LYS A 13 -10.11 -19.31 20.40
CA LYS A 13 -9.79 -18.84 21.74
C LYS A 13 -8.66 -19.63 22.42
N TYR A 14 -8.64 -20.95 22.25
CA TYR A 14 -7.74 -21.83 23.01
C TYR A 14 -6.71 -22.57 22.16
N TYR A 15 -6.96 -22.75 20.86
CA TYR A 15 -6.16 -23.57 19.94
C TYR A 15 -5.93 -22.85 18.61
N GLU A 16 -5.67 -21.53 18.67
CA GLU A 16 -5.64 -20.66 17.49
C GLU A 16 -4.55 -21.10 16.49
N HIS A 17 -3.36 -21.44 17.00
CA HIS A 17 -2.23 -21.85 16.18
C HIS A 17 -2.48 -23.20 15.51
N GLU A 18 -2.90 -24.20 16.29
CA GLU A 18 -3.17 -25.56 15.81
C GLU A 18 -4.31 -25.58 14.80
N PHE A 19 -5.35 -24.78 15.02
CA PHE A 19 -6.45 -24.64 14.08
C PHE A 19 -5.99 -24.08 12.74
N VAL A 20 -5.19 -23.01 12.75
CA VAL A 20 -4.71 -22.38 11.51
C VAL A 20 -3.75 -23.29 10.76
N GLU A 21 -2.85 -23.98 11.48
CA GLU A 21 -1.92 -24.94 10.90
C GLU A 21 -2.68 -26.09 10.21
N LEU A 22 -3.68 -26.68 10.90
CA LEU A 22 -4.55 -27.71 10.32
C LEU A 22 -5.34 -27.18 9.12
N ALA A 23 -5.90 -25.97 9.22
CA ALA A 23 -6.65 -25.34 8.14
C ALA A 23 -5.79 -25.13 6.89
N CYS A 24 -4.52 -24.75 7.05
CA CYS A 24 -3.57 -24.58 5.94
C CYS A 24 -3.15 -25.90 5.28
N GLN A 25 -3.18 -27.01 6.00
CA GLN A 25 -2.91 -28.35 5.45
C GLN A 25 -4.12 -28.94 4.71
N CYS A 26 -5.33 -28.45 4.99
CA CYS A 26 -6.54 -28.93 4.34
C CYS A 26 -6.65 -28.41 2.90
N PRO A 27 -7.09 -29.25 1.93
CA PRO A 27 -7.35 -28.79 0.57
C PRO A 27 -8.52 -27.81 0.50
N ALA A 28 -9.47 -27.89 1.44
CA ALA A 28 -10.58 -26.98 1.60
C ALA A 28 -11.06 -26.93 3.05
N VAL A 29 -11.54 -25.76 3.48
CA VAL A 29 -12.13 -25.51 4.79
C VAL A 29 -13.48 -24.85 4.60
N VAL A 30 -14.51 -25.38 5.26
CA VAL A 30 -15.87 -24.83 5.25
C VAL A 30 -16.25 -24.46 6.68
N CYS A 31 -16.45 -23.16 6.92
CA CYS A 31 -16.90 -22.64 8.20
C CYS A 31 -18.39 -22.30 8.09
N CYS A 32 -19.21 -22.90 8.95
CA CYS A 32 -20.67 -22.77 8.93
C CYS A 32 -21.15 -21.90 10.09
N ARG A 33 -22.23 -21.12 9.89
CA ARG A 33 -22.87 -20.31 10.95
C ARG A 33 -21.91 -19.31 11.65
N CYS A 34 -20.92 -18.80 10.94
CA CYS A 34 -19.96 -17.84 11.51
C CYS A 34 -20.55 -16.43 11.63
N SER A 35 -20.22 -15.74 12.72
CA SER A 35 -20.50 -14.32 12.87
C SER A 35 -19.59 -13.46 11.96
N PRO A 36 -20.00 -12.22 11.62
CA PRO A 36 -19.16 -11.31 10.83
C PRO A 36 -17.78 -11.05 11.46
N THR A 37 -17.69 -11.03 12.79
CA THR A 37 -16.43 -10.87 13.53
C THR A 37 -15.52 -12.10 13.40
N GLN A 38 -16.09 -13.31 13.49
CA GLN A 38 -15.34 -14.55 13.28
C GLN A 38 -14.78 -14.64 11.87
N LYS A 39 -15.56 -14.29 10.84
CA LYS A 39 -15.11 -14.27 9.44
C LYS A 39 -13.87 -13.37 9.26
N ALA A 40 -13.93 -12.15 9.80
CA ALA A 40 -12.81 -11.21 9.74
C ALA A 40 -11.58 -11.73 10.51
N ARG A 41 -11.79 -12.32 11.70
CA ARG A 41 -10.70 -12.87 12.51
C ARG A 41 -9.94 -13.98 11.79
N ILE A 42 -10.64 -14.91 11.13
CA ILE A 42 -10.00 -15.97 10.34
C ILE A 42 -9.10 -15.38 9.25
N VAL A 43 -9.57 -14.37 8.51
CA VAL A 43 -8.78 -13.73 7.44
C VAL A 43 -7.49 -13.15 7.99
N THR A 44 -7.57 -12.39 9.09
CA THR A 44 -6.38 -11.78 9.72
C THR A 44 -5.40 -12.83 10.21
N LEU A 45 -5.89 -13.93 10.80
CA LEU A 45 -5.04 -15.01 11.28
C LEU A 45 -4.32 -15.74 10.14
N LEU A 46 -5.02 -16.01 9.03
CA LEU A 46 -4.40 -16.61 7.86
C LEU A 46 -3.30 -15.70 7.27
N GLN A 47 -3.52 -14.39 7.24
CA GLN A 47 -2.49 -13.44 6.79
C GLN A 47 -1.26 -13.48 7.69
N GLN A 48 -1.47 -13.44 9.01
CA GLN A 48 -0.39 -13.44 9.99
C GLN A 48 0.41 -14.74 9.99
N HIS A 49 -0.27 -15.88 9.90
CA HIS A 49 0.37 -17.19 9.93
C HIS A 49 1.07 -17.54 8.61
N THR A 50 0.46 -17.23 7.47
CA THR A 50 1.01 -17.65 6.16
C THR A 50 1.92 -16.61 5.50
N GLY A 51 1.79 -15.33 5.86
CA GLY A 51 2.44 -14.22 5.16
C GLY A 51 1.99 -14.05 3.70
N ARG A 52 0.94 -14.75 3.27
CA ARG A 52 0.40 -14.68 1.90
C ARG A 52 -0.71 -13.64 1.81
N ARG A 53 -0.94 -13.16 0.58
CA ARG A 53 -2.03 -12.23 0.27
C ARG A 53 -3.36 -12.98 0.32
N THR A 54 -4.32 -12.43 1.06
CA THR A 54 -5.67 -12.99 1.13
C THR A 54 -6.65 -12.18 0.29
N CYS A 55 -7.63 -12.89 -0.27
CA CYS A 55 -8.74 -12.27 -0.97
C CYS A 55 -10.05 -12.73 -0.33
N ALA A 56 -10.93 -11.79 -0.02
CA ALA A 56 -12.24 -12.06 0.56
C ALA A 56 -13.34 -11.59 -0.39
N ILE A 57 -14.38 -12.41 -0.51
CA ILE A 57 -15.48 -12.19 -1.43
C ILE A 57 -16.79 -12.31 -0.66
N GLY A 58 -17.72 -11.39 -0.88
CA GLY A 58 -19.04 -11.43 -0.25
C GLY A 58 -20.05 -10.55 -0.98
N ASP A 59 -21.32 -10.73 -0.67
CA ASP A 59 -22.45 -10.07 -1.31
C ASP A 59 -23.29 -9.23 -0.32
N GLY A 60 -23.29 -9.62 0.96
CA GLY A 60 -24.09 -8.99 2.00
C GLY A 60 -23.31 -8.12 3.00
N GLY A 61 -24.07 -7.42 3.85
CA GLY A 61 -23.52 -6.64 4.96
C GLY A 61 -22.69 -7.46 5.95
N ASN A 62 -23.02 -8.75 6.10
CA ASN A 62 -22.34 -9.68 6.99
C ASN A 62 -20.89 -10.01 6.57
N ASP A 63 -20.52 -9.70 5.33
CA ASP A 63 -19.20 -9.96 4.79
C ASP A 63 -18.31 -8.71 4.76
N VAL A 64 -18.85 -7.53 5.09
CA VAL A 64 -18.14 -6.25 5.04
C VAL A 64 -16.87 -6.29 5.88
N SER A 65 -16.94 -6.79 7.12
CA SER A 65 -15.77 -6.90 8.01
C SER A 65 -14.71 -7.85 7.46
N MET A 66 -15.12 -8.97 6.84
CA MET A 66 -14.23 -9.95 6.22
C MET A 66 -13.55 -9.37 4.97
N ILE A 67 -14.31 -8.71 4.10
CA ILE A 67 -13.84 -7.99 2.90
C ILE A 67 -12.84 -6.91 3.29
N GLN A 68 -13.10 -6.21 4.40
CA GLN A 68 -12.23 -5.15 4.88
C GLN A 68 -10.95 -5.64 5.56
N ALA A 69 -10.96 -6.85 6.13
CA ALA A 69 -9.77 -7.46 6.72
C ALA A 69 -8.79 -7.99 5.66
N ALA A 70 -9.28 -8.43 4.49
CA ALA A 70 -8.45 -9.01 3.44
C ALA A 70 -7.53 -8.00 2.74
N ASP A 71 -6.46 -8.48 2.09
CA ASP A 71 -5.61 -7.63 1.25
C ASP A 71 -6.31 -7.15 -0.02
N CYS A 72 -7.26 -7.95 -0.52
CA CYS A 72 -8.10 -7.64 -1.66
C CYS A 72 -9.55 -8.04 -1.36
N GLY A 73 -10.43 -7.05 -1.27
CA GLY A 73 -11.86 -7.23 -1.09
C GLY A 73 -12.62 -7.20 -2.40
N ILE A 74 -13.48 -8.21 -2.64
CA ILE A 74 -14.36 -8.27 -3.81
C ILE A 74 -15.81 -8.33 -3.34
N GLY A 75 -16.61 -7.35 -3.75
CA GLY A 75 -18.03 -7.28 -3.44
C GLY A 75 -18.86 -7.71 -4.64
N ILE A 76 -19.84 -8.58 -4.40
CA ILE A 76 -20.82 -8.98 -5.42
C ILE A 76 -22.05 -8.10 -5.27
N GLU A 77 -22.49 -7.49 -6.37
CA GLU A 77 -23.67 -6.62 -6.36
C GLU A 77 -24.95 -7.45 -6.09
N GLY A 78 -25.50 -7.30 -4.88
CA GLY A 78 -26.80 -7.84 -4.52
C GLY A 78 -27.95 -7.03 -5.13
N LYS A 79 -29.09 -7.70 -5.34
CA LYS A 79 -30.34 -7.04 -5.76
C LYS A 79 -30.95 -6.19 -4.64
N GLU A 80 -30.80 -6.64 -3.40
CA GLU A 80 -31.43 -6.07 -2.21
C GLU A 80 -30.52 -5.07 -1.48
N GLY A 81 -29.22 -5.04 -1.80
CA GLY A 81 -28.27 -4.16 -1.16
C GLY A 81 -26.88 -4.25 -1.80
N LYS A 82 -26.14 -3.14 -1.71
CA LYS A 82 -24.77 -3.01 -2.26
C LYS A 82 -23.71 -2.82 -1.17
N GLN A 83 -24.00 -3.24 0.06
CA GLN A 83 -23.12 -2.99 1.20
C GLN A 83 -21.73 -3.63 1.01
N ALA A 84 -21.66 -4.88 0.56
CA ALA A 84 -20.40 -5.55 0.24
C ALA A 84 -19.65 -4.84 -0.91
N SER A 85 -20.34 -4.53 -2.01
CA SER A 85 -19.77 -3.81 -3.16
C SER A 85 -19.24 -2.42 -2.82
N LEU A 86 -19.91 -1.69 -1.94
CA LEU A 86 -19.47 -0.37 -1.50
C LEU A 86 -18.25 -0.43 -0.56
N ALA A 87 -18.10 -1.53 0.18
CA ALA A 87 -16.97 -1.73 1.09
C ALA A 87 -15.76 -2.43 0.45
N ALA A 88 -15.91 -2.96 -0.77
CA ALA A 88 -14.89 -3.72 -1.47
C ALA A 88 -13.98 -2.87 -2.35
N ASP A 89 -12.79 -3.39 -2.68
CA ASP A 89 -11.86 -2.77 -3.62
C ASP A 89 -12.34 -2.95 -5.07
N PHE A 90 -12.99 -4.09 -5.35
CA PHE A 90 -13.59 -4.41 -6.65
C PHE A 90 -15.05 -4.79 -6.48
N SER A 91 -15.92 -4.24 -7.33
CA SER A 91 -17.33 -4.64 -7.43
C SER A 91 -17.55 -5.45 -8.69
N ILE A 92 -18.23 -6.60 -8.57
CA ILE A 92 -18.63 -7.44 -9.69
C ILE A 92 -20.11 -7.78 -9.60
N THR A 93 -20.74 -8.03 -10.74
CA THR A 93 -22.18 -8.36 -10.76
C THR A 93 -22.48 -9.81 -10.41
N GLN A 94 -21.55 -10.74 -10.68
CA GLN A 94 -21.77 -12.18 -10.51
C GLN A 94 -20.46 -12.91 -10.18
N PHE A 95 -20.55 -13.97 -9.37
CA PHE A 95 -19.40 -14.78 -8.94
C PHE A 95 -18.56 -15.32 -10.13
N ARG A 96 -19.21 -15.67 -11.26
CA ARG A 96 -18.50 -16.18 -12.45
C ARG A 96 -17.44 -15.21 -13.03
N HIS A 97 -17.54 -13.92 -12.74
CA HIS A 97 -16.60 -12.92 -13.24
C HIS A 97 -15.26 -12.90 -12.47
N ILE A 98 -15.19 -13.53 -11.29
CA ILE A 98 -13.98 -13.59 -10.44
C ILE A 98 -12.81 -14.24 -11.19
N GLY A 99 -13.06 -15.34 -11.90
CA GLY A 99 -12.02 -16.03 -12.65
C GLY A 99 -11.34 -15.11 -13.66
N ARG A 100 -12.12 -14.33 -14.41
CA ARG A 100 -11.58 -13.36 -15.37
C ARG A 100 -10.91 -12.18 -14.67
N LEU A 101 -11.48 -11.69 -13.57
CA LEU A 101 -10.91 -10.60 -12.78
C LEU A 101 -9.51 -10.96 -12.28
N LEU A 102 -9.34 -12.11 -11.63
CA LEU A 102 -8.07 -12.52 -11.04
C LEU A 102 -7.05 -12.97 -12.11
N MET A 103 -7.47 -13.85 -13.02
CA MET A 103 -6.52 -14.52 -13.93
C MET A 103 -6.06 -13.63 -15.08
N VAL A 104 -6.94 -12.76 -15.60
CA VAL A 104 -6.61 -11.86 -16.72
C VAL A 104 -6.18 -10.51 -16.17
N HIS A 105 -7.08 -9.82 -15.46
CA HIS A 105 -6.83 -8.45 -15.05
C HIS A 105 -5.81 -8.39 -13.90
N GLY A 106 -5.90 -9.29 -12.92
CA GLY A 106 -4.93 -9.39 -11.82
C GLY A 106 -3.52 -9.66 -12.32
N ARG A 107 -3.32 -10.69 -13.16
CA ARG A 107 -2.00 -11.01 -13.75
C ARG A 107 -1.45 -9.87 -14.61
N ASN A 108 -2.28 -9.24 -15.44
CA ASN A 108 -1.84 -8.13 -16.29
C ASN A 108 -1.53 -6.87 -15.49
N SER A 109 -2.27 -6.61 -14.42
CA SER A 109 -1.99 -5.52 -13.49
C SER A 109 -0.64 -5.74 -12.81
N TYR A 110 -0.42 -6.92 -12.23
CA TYR A 110 0.83 -7.26 -11.55
C TYR A 110 2.06 -7.08 -12.44
N LYS A 111 2.04 -7.63 -13.67
CA LYS A 111 3.17 -7.53 -14.60
C LYS A 111 3.47 -6.08 -15.00
N ARG A 112 2.44 -5.29 -15.29
CA ARG A 112 2.61 -3.90 -15.73
C ARG A 112 3.10 -3.02 -14.58
N SER A 113 2.56 -3.20 -13.38
CA SER A 113 3.02 -2.47 -12.18
C SER A 113 4.46 -2.79 -11.83
N ALA A 114 4.89 -4.06 -11.95
CA ALA A 114 6.28 -4.44 -11.75
C ALA A 114 7.22 -3.79 -12.77
N ALA A 115 6.87 -3.83 -14.07
CA ALA A 115 7.66 -3.21 -15.12
C ALA A 115 7.76 -1.69 -14.96
N LEU A 116 6.65 -1.03 -14.59
CA LEU A 116 6.63 0.40 -14.30
C LEU A 116 7.51 0.73 -13.08
N GLY A 117 7.40 -0.04 -12.01
CA GLY A 117 8.24 0.13 -10.82
C GLY A 117 9.73 0.01 -11.13
N GLN A 118 10.13 -1.00 -11.90
CA GLN A 118 11.51 -1.16 -12.35
C GLN A 118 11.97 0.02 -13.21
N PHE A 119 11.12 0.50 -14.12
CA PHE A 119 11.44 1.65 -14.97
C PHE A 119 11.66 2.94 -14.17
N VAL A 120 10.78 3.19 -13.19
CA VAL A 120 10.89 4.34 -12.27
C VAL A 120 12.18 4.26 -11.45
N MET A 121 12.46 3.11 -10.84
CA MET A 121 13.67 2.93 -10.04
C MET A 121 14.93 3.11 -10.88
N HIS A 122 14.97 2.53 -12.07
CA HIS A 122 16.12 2.64 -12.98
C HIS A 122 16.39 4.09 -13.38
N ARG A 123 15.37 4.85 -13.80
CA ARG A 123 15.56 6.26 -14.18
C ARG A 123 15.87 7.15 -12.99
N GLY A 124 15.21 6.92 -11.86
CA GLY A 124 15.46 7.66 -10.62
C GLY A 124 16.91 7.48 -10.14
N LEU A 125 17.42 6.25 -10.20
CA LEU A 125 18.81 5.95 -9.83
C LEU A 125 19.80 6.69 -10.73
N ILE A 126 19.61 6.66 -12.05
CA ILE A 126 20.51 7.36 -13.00
C ILE A 126 20.59 8.86 -12.68
N ILE A 127 19.44 9.52 -12.50
CA ILE A 127 19.40 10.96 -12.20
C ILE A 127 20.08 11.25 -10.86
N SER A 128 19.83 10.42 -9.84
CA SER A 128 20.45 10.58 -8.52
C SER A 128 21.96 10.41 -8.58
N THR A 129 22.48 9.40 -9.29
CA THR A 129 23.92 9.21 -9.48
C THR A 129 24.56 10.40 -10.20
N MET A 130 23.91 10.95 -11.23
CA MET A 130 24.41 12.15 -11.92
C MET A 130 24.54 13.35 -10.97
N GLN A 131 23.53 13.60 -10.13
CA GLN A 131 23.55 14.69 -9.15
C GLN A 131 24.66 14.51 -8.11
N VAL A 132 24.85 13.28 -7.61
CA VAL A 132 25.91 12.96 -6.65
C VAL A 132 27.29 13.18 -7.27
N CYS A 133 27.54 12.70 -8.49
CA CYS A 133 28.80 12.96 -9.19
C CYS A 133 29.06 14.46 -9.36
N HIS A 134 28.06 15.23 -9.82
CA HIS A 134 28.21 16.68 -9.95
C HIS A 134 28.57 17.35 -8.61
N HIS A 135 27.90 16.95 -7.53
CA HIS A 135 28.19 17.47 -6.19
C HIS A 135 29.61 17.12 -5.72
N ILE A 136 30.04 15.87 -5.91
CA ILE A 136 31.39 15.39 -5.55
C ILE A 136 32.47 16.16 -6.30
N HIS A 137 32.28 16.50 -7.57
CA HIS A 137 33.30 17.26 -8.32
C HIS A 137 33.26 18.76 -8.02
N HIS A 138 32.08 19.35 -7.85
CA HIS A 138 31.94 20.80 -7.75
C HIS A 138 32.25 21.34 -6.34
N VAL A 139 31.86 20.63 -5.28
CA VAL A 139 32.01 21.12 -3.89
C VAL A 139 33.48 21.18 -3.44
N PRO A 140 34.32 20.13 -3.64
CA PRO A 140 35.74 20.20 -3.30
C PRO A 140 36.48 21.24 -4.14
N SER A 141 36.13 21.40 -5.41
CA SER A 141 36.74 22.40 -6.30
C SER A 141 36.47 23.83 -5.83
N VAL A 142 35.25 24.11 -5.35
CA VAL A 142 34.89 25.42 -4.77
C VAL A 142 35.57 25.64 -3.42
N LEU A 143 35.67 24.59 -2.58
CA LEU A 143 36.35 24.68 -1.29
C LEU A 143 37.87 24.87 -1.46
N LEU A 144 38.49 24.23 -2.45
CA LEU A 144 39.91 24.45 -2.79
C LEU A 144 40.16 25.84 -3.38
N SER A 145 39.22 26.38 -4.14
CA SER A 145 39.26 27.77 -4.62
C SER A 145 39.04 28.79 -3.49
N ALA A 146 38.43 28.39 -2.37
CA ALA A 146 38.29 29.17 -1.15
C ALA A 146 39.42 28.80 -0.17
N GLY A 147 40.65 29.25 -0.45
CA GLY A 147 41.85 28.86 0.31
C GLY A 147 41.79 29.08 1.84
N PRO A 148 42.62 28.38 2.64
CA PRO A 148 42.67 28.54 4.08
C PRO A 148 43.32 29.88 4.44
N GLY A 149 42.59 30.75 5.13
CA GLY A 149 43.13 31.98 5.69
C GLY A 149 42.72 33.25 4.96
N ARG A 150 41.58 33.81 5.36
CA ARG A 150 41.51 35.27 5.58
C ARG A 150 41.18 35.46 7.05
N GLU A 151 42.23 35.66 7.85
CA GLU A 151 42.13 36.32 9.15
C GLU A 151 41.30 37.59 8.98
N ALA A 152 40.31 37.75 9.85
CA ALA A 152 39.53 38.96 9.99
C ALA A 152 40.50 40.12 10.26
N ARG A 153 40.64 41.05 9.31
CA ARG A 153 41.16 42.38 9.60
C ARG A 153 39.99 43.25 10.01
N ASP A 154 39.98 43.64 11.28
CA ASP A 154 39.18 44.73 11.82
C ASP A 154 39.37 45.98 10.95
N GLY A 155 38.28 46.60 10.48
CA GLY A 155 38.42 47.89 9.80
C GLY A 155 37.19 48.46 9.14
N ASP A 156 36.40 47.67 8.42
CA ASP A 156 35.41 48.27 7.50
C ASP A 156 33.97 48.01 7.95
N ALA A 157 33.46 48.95 8.75
CA ALA A 157 32.05 49.06 9.10
C ALA A 157 31.23 49.68 7.95
N LEU A 158 30.33 48.87 7.37
CA LEU A 158 28.95 49.11 6.88
C LEU A 158 28.59 50.37 6.04
N PRO A 159 27.59 50.30 5.10
CA PRO A 159 26.21 49.95 5.46
C PRO A 159 25.45 49.08 4.44
N GLY A 160 24.61 48.19 4.95
CA GLY A 160 23.61 47.48 4.13
C GLY A 160 23.37 46.02 4.45
N ALA A 161 23.66 45.54 5.67
CA ALA A 161 23.27 44.20 6.08
C ALA A 161 21.83 44.23 6.64
N VAL A 162 20.85 43.98 5.76
CA VAL A 162 19.54 43.52 6.21
C VAL A 162 19.70 42.07 6.67
N GLN A 163 19.60 41.90 7.99
CA GLN A 163 19.52 40.62 8.68
C GLN A 163 18.26 39.86 8.21
N GLY A 164 18.41 38.67 7.63
CA GLY A 164 17.31 37.79 7.23
C GLY A 164 17.75 36.32 7.24
N PRO A 165 16.88 35.39 7.67
CA PRO A 165 17.24 34.35 8.63
C PRO A 165 17.92 33.13 8.02
N HIS A 166 18.66 32.43 8.87
CA HIS A 166 19.11 31.05 8.75
C HIS A 166 18.12 30.18 7.95
N GLN A 167 18.41 29.90 6.68
CA GLN A 167 17.88 28.75 5.99
C GLN A 167 19.02 27.77 5.74
N GLY A 168 19.14 26.81 6.65
CA GLY A 168 19.75 25.53 6.32
C GLY A 168 19.11 25.05 5.03
N LYS A 169 19.93 24.73 4.03
CA LYS A 169 19.48 24.17 2.77
C LYS A 169 18.99 22.74 3.03
N ILE A 170 17.77 22.64 3.55
CA ILE A 170 16.93 21.46 3.38
C ILE A 170 16.80 21.27 1.87
N LEU A 171 17.19 20.09 1.41
CA LEU A 171 16.88 19.60 0.07
C LEU A 171 15.35 19.48 -0.02
N VAL A 172 14.69 20.56 -0.41
CA VAL A 172 13.27 20.55 -0.76
C VAL A 172 13.18 19.91 -2.15
N LEU A 173 12.97 18.60 -2.21
CA LEU A 173 12.42 17.96 -3.40
C LEU A 173 10.96 18.39 -3.51
N GLN A 174 10.70 19.53 -4.15
CA GLN A 174 9.35 19.95 -4.46
C GLN A 174 9.27 20.50 -5.89
N ASN A 175 8.30 19.95 -6.63
CA ASN A 175 7.88 20.27 -8.00
C ASN A 175 8.65 19.65 -9.18
N LEU A 176 8.34 18.38 -9.42
CA LEU A 176 8.05 17.89 -10.78
C LEU A 176 6.52 17.76 -10.92
N PRO A 177 5.77 18.81 -11.32
CA PRO A 177 4.47 18.57 -11.91
C PRO A 177 4.72 17.95 -13.29
N HIS A 178 3.90 16.99 -13.70
CA HIS A 178 4.02 16.18 -14.94
C HIS A 178 4.75 14.83 -14.84
N LEU A 179 4.53 14.08 -13.75
CA LEU A 179 4.34 12.64 -13.89
C LEU A 179 3.16 12.25 -13.01
N GLY A 180 2.07 11.81 -13.65
CA GLY A 180 0.90 11.26 -12.98
C GLY A 180 1.27 10.00 -12.21
N PHE A 181 1.70 10.17 -10.96
CA PHE A 181 1.79 9.12 -9.96
C PHE A 181 0.46 9.08 -9.22
N ASN A 182 -0.45 8.21 -9.69
CA ASN A 182 -1.55 7.73 -8.88
C ASN A 182 -1.30 6.25 -8.58
N GLN A 183 -1.45 5.88 -7.29
CA GLN A 183 -1.43 4.53 -6.73
C GLN A 183 -0.07 3.80 -6.62
N TYR A 184 0.75 4.24 -5.65
CA TYR A 184 1.39 3.28 -4.74
C TYR A 184 0.47 3.15 -3.54
N LEU A 185 -0.15 1.98 -3.31
CA LEU A 185 -1.02 1.74 -2.15
C LEU A 185 -0.18 1.49 -0.90
N PRO A 186 -0.21 2.37 0.11
CA PRO A 186 0.11 2.00 1.48
C PRO A 186 -1.16 1.45 2.17
N ARG A 187 -0.98 0.84 3.34
CA ARG A 187 -2.03 0.22 4.16
C ARG A 187 -3.27 1.12 4.34
N ARG A 188 -4.44 0.47 4.32
CA ARG A 188 -5.79 1.06 4.48
C ARG A 188 -5.85 2.12 5.59
N HIS A 189 -6.27 3.33 5.23
CA HIS A 189 -7.06 4.23 6.09
C HIS A 189 -8.28 4.71 5.31
N PRO A 190 -9.41 4.98 5.97
CA PRO A 190 -10.68 5.23 5.29
C PRO A 190 -10.80 6.69 4.85
N HIS A 191 -11.62 6.88 3.82
CA HIS A 191 -12.11 8.12 3.23
C HIS A 191 -11.38 8.63 1.99
N VAL A 192 -12.23 9.03 1.05
CA VAL A 192 -11.98 9.75 -0.21
C VAL A 192 -11.71 8.85 -1.44
N TRP A 193 -12.79 8.32 -2.02
CA TRP A 193 -12.91 8.25 -3.48
C TRP A 193 -14.27 8.79 -3.90
N GLY A 194 -14.26 9.89 -4.66
CA GLY A 194 -15.42 10.51 -5.29
C GLY A 194 -15.95 9.70 -6.49
N PRO A 195 -17.05 10.14 -7.12
CA PRO A 195 -17.86 9.33 -8.02
C PRO A 195 -17.19 9.19 -9.39
N GLY A 196 -16.49 8.08 -9.60
CA GLY A 196 -15.90 7.74 -10.90
C GLY A 196 -15.21 6.38 -10.94
N ALA A 197 -15.51 5.50 -9.97
CA ALA A 197 -14.91 4.17 -9.90
C ALA A 197 -15.32 3.36 -11.14
N LEU A 198 -14.28 2.94 -11.87
CA LEU A 198 -14.31 2.06 -13.03
C LEU A 198 -15.22 0.86 -12.77
N ARG A 199 -16.43 0.88 -13.33
CA ARG A 199 -17.29 -0.31 -13.44
C ARG A 199 -16.76 -1.14 -14.60
N VAL A 200 -16.18 -2.30 -14.29
CA VAL A 200 -15.91 -3.37 -15.26
C VAL A 200 -17.05 -4.39 -15.16
#